data_AF-A4SFX7-F1
#
_entry.id   AF-A4SFX7-F1
#
_cell.length_a   1.000
_cell.length_b   1.000
_cell.length_c   1.000
_cell.angle_alpha   90.00
_cell.angle_beta   90.00
_cell.angle_gamma   90.00
#
_symmetry.space_group_name_H-M   'P 1'
#
loop_
_entity.id
_entity.type
_entity.pdbx_description
1 polymer ?
#
loop_
_entity_poly.entity_id
_entity_poly.type
_entity_poly.pdbx_seq_one_letter_code
_entity_poly.pdbx_strand_id
1 'polypeptide(L)'
;MKSSRKKPPAHKAEDKAHGMPLGKTNYLIIGTGALVIAGSFWGMSIERQVDGFFALNVAPFLIIGAFVAIGFGILLRPISRF
;
A
#
# COMPACT_ATOMS: atom_id res chain seq x y z
N MET A 1 7.26 -41.97 41.70
CA MET A 1 8.28 -41.01 41.23
C MET A 1 8.40 -41.11 39.72
N LYS A 2 8.52 -39.94 39.04
CA LYS A 2 8.85 -39.70 37.61
C LYS A 2 7.72 -40.04 36.63
N SER A 3 6.85 -39.09 36.24
CA SER A 3 7.10 -37.95 35.34
C SER A 3 7.76 -38.34 34.03
N SER A 4 6.97 -38.44 32.95
CA SER A 4 7.33 -37.83 31.66
C SER A 4 6.11 -37.80 30.73
N ARG A 5 5.21 -36.83 30.94
CA ARG A 5 4.31 -36.39 29.86
C ARG A 5 5.23 -35.77 28.81
N LYS A 6 5.45 -36.46 27.68
CA LYS A 6 6.06 -35.84 26.49
C LYS A 6 5.25 -34.58 26.17
N LYS A 7 5.79 -33.42 26.56
CA LYS A 7 5.29 -32.13 26.09
C LYS A 7 5.51 -32.13 24.57
N PRO A 8 4.47 -31.93 23.74
CA PRO A 8 4.72 -31.62 22.34
C PRO A 8 5.58 -30.35 22.29
N PRO A 9 6.60 -30.27 21.43
CA PRO A 9 7.42 -29.07 21.31
C PRO A 9 6.50 -27.90 20.94
N ALA A 10 6.33 -27.00 21.91
CA ALA A 10 5.70 -25.70 21.79
C ALA A 10 6.60 -24.79 20.95
N HIS A 11 6.79 -25.18 19.70
CA HIS A 11 7.28 -24.31 18.64
C HIS A 11 6.46 -24.60 17.38
N LYS A 12 5.13 -24.63 17.54
CA LYS A 12 4.32 -23.90 16.56
C LYS A 12 4.88 -22.50 16.66
N ALA A 13 5.70 -22.13 15.68
CA ALA A 13 5.86 -20.75 15.29
C ALA A 13 4.43 -20.23 15.20
N GLU A 14 3.97 -19.62 16.28
CA GLU A 14 2.95 -18.60 16.21
C GLU A 14 3.62 -17.51 15.37
N ASP A 15 3.68 -17.76 14.06
CA ASP A 15 3.57 -16.74 13.05
C ASP A 15 2.21 -16.10 13.32
N LYS A 16 2.16 -15.34 14.41
CA LYS A 16 1.21 -14.26 14.57
C LYS A 16 1.64 -13.31 13.48
N ALA A 17 1.20 -13.64 12.26
CA ALA A 17 0.73 -12.68 11.32
C ALA A 17 -0.10 -11.72 12.18
N HIS A 18 0.56 -10.65 12.64
CA HIS A 18 -0.10 -9.40 12.90
C HIS A 18 -0.77 -9.15 11.56
N GLY A 19 -2.02 -9.62 11.45
CA GLY A 19 -2.75 -9.61 10.19
C GLY A 19 -2.65 -8.18 9.72
N MET A 20 -1.98 -7.98 8.57
CA MET A 20 -1.67 -6.64 8.11
C MET A 20 -2.97 -5.83 8.19
N PRO A 21 -2.95 -4.60 8.74
CA PRO A 21 -4.16 -3.87 9.07
C PRO A 21 -5.06 -3.61 7.86
N LEU A 22 -4.50 -3.75 6.64
CA LEU A 22 -5.19 -3.66 5.37
C LEU A 22 -5.01 -4.95 4.55
N GLY A 23 -5.96 -5.22 3.66
CA GLY A 23 -5.88 -6.36 2.74
C GLY A 23 -4.86 -6.12 1.61
N LYS A 24 -4.48 -7.20 0.89
CA LYS A 24 -3.57 -7.10 -0.27
C LYS A 24 -4.06 -6.08 -1.31
N THR A 25 -5.36 -6.08 -1.61
CA THR A 25 -5.98 -5.15 -2.57
C THR A 25 -5.82 -3.69 -2.14
N ASN A 26 -6.02 -3.39 -0.86
CA ASN A 26 -5.84 -2.05 -0.31
C ASN A 26 -4.40 -1.56 -0.50
N TYR A 27 -3.41 -2.40 -0.16
CA TYR A 27 -2.01 -2.06 -0.36
C TYR A 27 -1.64 -1.86 -1.83
N LEU A 28 -2.23 -2.64 -2.74
CA LEU A 28 -2.01 -2.43 -4.18
C LEU A 28 -2.57 -1.07 -4.64
N ILE A 29 -3.76 -0.69 -4.18
CA ILE A 29 -4.36 0.61 -4.52
C ILE A 29 -3.50 1.76 -3.96
N ILE A 30 -3.14 1.68 -2.68
CA ILE A 30 -2.32 2.70 -2.02
C ILE A 30 -0.94 2.80 -2.67
N GLY A 31 -0.29 1.67 -2.93
CA GLY A 31 1.02 1.62 -3.57
C GLY A 31 0.99 2.18 -4.99
N THR A 32 -0.06 1.87 -5.76
CA THR A 32 -0.26 2.44 -7.10
C THR A 32 -0.44 3.96 -7.03
N GLY A 33 -1.27 4.45 -6.11
CA GLY A 33 -1.43 5.90 -5.90
C GLY A 33 -0.11 6.59 -5.51
N ALA A 34 0.68 5.98 -4.63
CA ALA A 34 1.99 6.51 -4.25
C ALA A 34 2.95 6.57 -5.46
N LEU A 35 2.95 5.55 -6.31
CA LEU A 35 3.74 5.54 -7.55
C LEU A 35 3.29 6.60 -8.54
N VAL A 36 1.98 6.86 -8.67
CA VAL A 36 1.47 7.93 -9.53
C VAL A 36 1.93 9.30 -9.02
N ILE A 37 1.93 9.53 -7.71
CA ILE A 37 2.44 10.77 -7.12
C ILE A 37 3.93 10.93 -7.43
N ALA A 38 4.74 9.90 -7.15
CA ALA A 38 6.17 9.92 -7.42
C ALA A 38 6.47 10.14 -8.91
N GLY A 39 5.74 9.45 -9.80
CA GLY A 39 5.85 9.60 -11.24
C GLY A 39 5.44 10.99 -11.73
N SER A 40 4.44 11.62 -11.11
CA SER A 40 4.02 12.98 -11.44
C SER A 40 5.10 13.99 -11.09
N PHE A 41 5.70 13.89 -9.90
CA PHE A 41 6.83 14.76 -9.53
C PHE A 41 8.08 14.50 -10.37
N TRP A 42 8.36 13.24 -10.68
CA TRP A 42 9.45 12.89 -11.59
C TRP A 42 9.24 13.49 -12.98
N GLY A 43 8.03 13.34 -13.54
CA GLY A 43 7.64 13.91 -14.82
C GLY A 43 7.81 15.43 -14.84
N MET A 44 7.34 16.12 -13.80
CA MET A 44 7.55 17.56 -13.64
C MET A 44 9.04 17.94 -13.55
N SER A 45 9.88 17.11 -12.93
CA SER A 45 11.32 17.35 -12.86
C SER A 45 12.02 17.24 -14.20
N ILE A 46 11.57 16.35 -15.08
CA ILE A 46 12.09 16.21 -16.46
C ILE A 46 11.56 17.36 -17.33
N GLU A 47 10.26 17.64 -17.22
CA GLU A 47 9.58 18.60 -18.07
C GLU A 47 9.90 20.06 -17.72
N ARG A 48 10.67 20.31 -16.65
CA ARG A 48 11.21 21.64 -16.31
C ARG A 48 11.97 22.33 -17.45
N GLN A 49 12.33 21.60 -18.51
CA GLN A 49 12.97 22.13 -19.73
C GLN A 49 12.00 22.50 -20.87
N VAL A 50 10.76 21.99 -20.84
CA VAL A 50 9.66 22.33 -21.76
C VAL A 50 8.78 23.37 -21.04
N ASP A 51 7.83 24.02 -21.72
CA ASP A 51 6.98 25.11 -21.18
C ASP A 51 6.14 24.77 -19.91
N GLY A 52 6.38 23.63 -19.25
CA GLY A 52 5.74 23.20 -18.02
C GLY A 52 4.32 22.68 -18.25
N PHE A 53 4.01 22.25 -19.47
CA PHE A 53 2.66 21.86 -19.86
C PHE A 53 2.10 20.72 -18.98
N PHE A 54 2.85 19.65 -18.74
CA PHE A 54 2.49 18.57 -17.83
C PHE A 54 2.37 19.08 -16.39
N ALA A 55 3.30 19.91 -15.93
CA ALA A 55 3.24 20.49 -14.59
C ALA A 55 1.98 21.34 -14.35
N LEU A 56 1.55 22.11 -15.35
CA LEU A 56 0.40 23.02 -15.24
C LEU A 56 -0.94 22.32 -15.52
N ASN A 57 -0.98 21.37 -16.45
CA ASN A 57 -2.25 20.84 -16.98
C ASN A 57 -2.54 19.39 -16.59
N VAL A 58 -1.54 18.58 -16.25
CA VAL A 58 -1.71 17.12 -16.07
C VAL A 58 -1.41 16.70 -14.64
N ALA A 59 -0.29 17.15 -14.09
CA ALA A 59 0.15 16.81 -12.75
C ALA A 59 -0.86 17.14 -11.63
N PRO A 60 -1.56 18.30 -11.64
CA PRO A 60 -2.52 18.61 -10.58
C PRO A 60 -3.64 17.56 -10.50
N PHE A 61 -4.17 17.14 -11.64
CA PHE A 61 -5.25 16.15 -11.70
C PHE A 61 -4.75 14.75 -11.34
N LEU A 62 -3.55 14.36 -11.79
CA LEU A 62 -2.94 13.08 -11.42
C LEU A 62 -2.70 12.98 -9.91
N ILE A 63 -2.17 14.03 -9.29
CA ILE A 63 -1.88 14.06 -7.86
C ILE A 63 -3.19 14.02 -7.05
N ILE A 64 -4.20 14.82 -7.43
CA ILE A 64 -5.52 14.80 -6.78
C ILE A 64 -6.15 13.40 -6.90
N GLY A 65 -6.17 12.83 -8.12
CA GLY A 65 -6.69 11.50 -8.37
C GLY A 65 -5.98 10.42 -7.56
N ALA A 66 -4.65 10.53 -7.42
CA ALA A 66 -3.87 9.62 -6.60
C ALA A 66 -4.20 9.73 -5.11
N PHE A 67 -4.40 10.93 -4.57
CA PHE A 67 -4.84 11.10 -3.19
C PHE A 67 -6.24 10.53 -2.94
N VAL A 68 -7.16 10.74 -3.88
CA VAL A 68 -8.50 10.14 -3.82
C VAL A 68 -8.40 8.60 -3.87
N ALA A 69 -7.57 8.05 -4.75
CA ALA A 69 -7.34 6.61 -4.85
C ALA A 69 -6.73 6.03 -3.57
N ILE A 70 -5.75 6.71 -2.96
CA ILE A 70 -5.16 6.31 -1.68
C ILE A 70 -6.21 6.34 -0.57
N GLY A 71 -6.98 7.43 -0.47
CA GLY A 71 -8.07 7.54 0.50
C GLY A 71 -9.10 6.43 0.33
N PHE A 72 -9.45 6.10 -0.92
CA PHE A 72 -10.31 4.98 -1.24
C PHE A 72 -9.67 3.63 -0.86
N GLY A 73 -8.39 3.42 -1.14
CA GLY A 73 -7.66 2.20 -0.75
C GLY A 73 -7.55 2.01 0.76
N ILE A 74 -7.51 3.09 1.54
CA ILE A 74 -7.57 3.06 2.99
C ILE A 74 -9.00 2.74 3.47
N LEU A 75 -10.01 3.39 2.89
CA LEU A 75 -11.41 3.24 3.29
C LEU A 75 -12.03 1.92 2.83
N LEU A 76 -11.50 1.32 1.75
CA LEU A 76 -11.98 0.06 1.21
C LEU A 76 -11.93 -0.98 2.33
N ARG A 77 -13.08 -1.40 2.83
CA ARG A 77 -13.09 -2.48 3.83
C ARG A 77 -12.45 -3.69 3.19
N PRO A 78 -11.44 -4.31 3.82
CA PRO A 78 -10.86 -5.54 3.29
C PRO A 78 -12.01 -6.53 3.18
N ILE A 79 -12.33 -6.95 1.95
CA ILE A 79 -13.21 -8.09 1.72
C ILE A 79 -12.41 -9.30 2.20
N SER A 80 -12.51 -9.57 3.50
CA SER A 80 -12.06 -10.80 4.13
C SER A 80 -12.98 -11.90 3.64
N ARG A 81 -12.72 -12.44 2.44
CA ARG A 81 -13.19 -13.78 2.12
C ARG A 81 -12.22 -14.76 2.78
N PHE A 82 -12.76 -15.39 3.83
CA PHE A 82 -12.20 -16.46 4.64
C PHE A 82 -11.57 -17.58 3.80
#